data_AF-A0A7K8T520-F1
#
_entry.id   AF-A0A7K8T520-F1
#
_cell.length_a   1.000
_cell.length_b   1.000
_cell.length_c   1.000
_cell.angle_alpha   90.00
_cell.angle_beta   90.00
_cell.angle_gamma   90.00
#
_symmetry.space_group_name_H-M   'P 1'
#
loop_
_entity.id
_entity.type
_entity.pdbx_description
1 polymer ?
#
loop_
_entity_poly.entity_id
_entity_poly.type
_entity_poly.pdbx_seq_one_letter_code
_entity_poly.pdbx_strand_id
1 'polypeptide(L)'
;KYYPPDFDPAKIPKLKLPKDRQYVVRLMAPFNMRCKTCGEYIYKGKKFNARKETVQNEVYLGLPIFRFYIKCTRCLAEITFKTDPENTDYTMEHGATRNFQAEKLLEEEEKRMQKEREEEELNNPMKVLENRTKDSKLEMEVLENLQELKELNQRQANVDFEAMLKQYKEYEEEQKRKEQD
;
A
#
# COMPACT_ATOMS: atom_id res chain seq x y z
N LYS A 1 40.31 23.63 -14.85
CA LYS A 1 41.24 24.04 -13.76
C LYS A 1 42.64 23.92 -14.31
N TYR A 2 43.46 24.95 -14.19
CA TYR A 2 44.87 24.88 -14.59
C TYR A 2 45.60 23.89 -13.68
N TYR A 3 46.34 22.95 -14.27
CA TYR A 3 47.26 22.07 -13.56
C TYR A 3 48.69 22.57 -13.82
N PRO A 4 49.54 22.70 -12.79
CA PRO A 4 50.91 23.14 -12.98
C PRO A 4 51.71 22.13 -13.82
N PRO A 5 52.77 22.56 -14.53
CA PRO A 5 53.55 21.71 -15.43
C PRO A 5 54.26 20.53 -14.74
N ASP A 6 54.57 20.67 -13.44
CA ASP A 6 55.20 19.61 -12.62
C ASP A 6 54.18 18.71 -11.88
N PHE A 7 52.88 18.80 -12.22
CA PHE A 7 51.84 18.01 -11.56
C PHE A 7 51.97 16.52 -11.92
N ASP A 8 52.40 15.72 -10.94
CA ASP A 8 52.46 14.26 -11.07
C ASP A 8 51.37 13.61 -10.18
N PRO A 9 50.33 12.99 -10.81
CA PRO A 9 49.28 12.28 -10.09
C PRO A 9 49.78 11.13 -9.20
N ALA A 10 50.95 10.54 -9.47
CA ALA A 10 51.48 9.42 -8.70
C ALA A 10 52.02 9.85 -7.32
N LYS A 11 52.42 11.13 -7.18
CA LYS A 11 52.97 11.67 -5.93
C LYS A 11 51.88 11.98 -4.88
N ILE A 12 50.61 12.02 -5.28
CA ILE A 12 49.49 12.36 -4.40
C ILE A 12 48.88 11.08 -3.82
N PRO A 13 49.02 10.82 -2.51
CA PRO A 13 48.40 9.66 -1.89
C PRO A 13 46.87 9.79 -1.90
N LYS A 14 46.18 8.71 -2.26
CA LYS A 14 44.73 8.64 -2.11
C LYS A 14 44.40 8.59 -0.62
N LEU A 15 43.50 9.46 -0.18
CA LEU A 15 43.00 9.47 1.19
C LEU A 15 42.32 8.11 1.47
N LYS A 16 42.91 7.31 2.37
CA LYS A 16 42.31 6.05 2.83
C LYS A 16 41.29 6.36 3.92
N LEU A 17 40.02 6.44 3.54
CA LEU A 17 38.93 6.60 4.49
C LEU A 17 38.47 5.24 5.03
N PRO A 18 37.95 5.18 6.26
CA PRO A 18 37.38 3.96 6.82
C PRO A 18 36.22 3.44 5.96
N LYS A 19 36.02 2.12 5.95
CA LYS A 19 34.96 1.45 5.16
C LYS A 19 33.56 1.84 5.63
N ASP A 20 33.37 2.14 6.91
CA ASP A 20 32.08 2.53 7.51
C ASP A 20 31.82 4.03 7.44
N ARG A 21 32.26 4.65 6.34
CA ARG A 21 32.10 6.09 6.18
C ARG A 21 30.62 6.44 6.02
N GLN A 22 30.18 7.39 6.84
CA GLN A 22 28.89 8.03 6.66
C GLN A 22 29.00 9.15 5.61
N TYR A 23 28.11 9.09 4.61
CA TYR A 23 27.99 10.10 3.57
C TYR A 23 26.72 10.92 3.79
N VAL A 24 26.79 12.23 3.58
CA VAL A 24 25.57 13.05 3.62
C VAL A 24 24.93 13.05 2.24
N VAL A 25 23.67 12.65 2.17
CA VAL A 25 22.88 12.59 0.95
C VAL A 25 21.55 13.29 1.16
N ARG A 26 21.03 13.94 0.11
CA ARG A 26 19.68 14.52 0.14
C ARG A 26 18.71 13.51 -0.44
N LEU A 27 17.79 13.01 0.37
CA LEU A 27 16.80 12.00 -0.03
C LEU A 27 15.38 12.41 0.35
N MET A 28 14.40 11.73 -0.22
CA MET A 28 13.00 11.84 0.15
C MET A 28 12.60 10.69 1.07
N ALA A 29 11.70 10.93 2.02
CA ALA A 29 11.12 9.87 2.84
C ALA A 29 10.39 8.85 1.93
N PRO A 30 10.77 7.56 1.92
CA PRO A 30 10.24 6.59 0.98
C PRO A 30 8.79 6.17 1.28
N PHE A 31 8.37 6.26 2.54
CA PHE A 31 7.05 5.86 3.01
C PHE A 31 6.58 6.75 4.15
N ASN A 32 5.27 6.71 4.43
CA ASN A 32 4.66 7.45 5.54
C ASN A 32 5.06 6.83 6.88
N MET A 33 5.55 7.64 7.79
CA MET A 33 5.97 7.20 9.12
C MET A 33 5.54 8.17 10.22
N ARG A 34 5.37 7.64 11.42
CA ARG A 34 5.08 8.41 12.63
C ARG A 34 6.25 8.30 13.59
N CYS A 35 6.78 9.43 14.05
CA CYS A 35 7.87 9.43 15.02
C CYS A 35 7.40 8.88 16.37
N LYS A 36 8.16 7.95 16.96
CA LYS A 36 7.83 7.35 18.26
C LYS A 36 7.94 8.34 19.42
N THR A 37 8.87 9.30 19.33
CA THR A 37 9.16 10.23 20.43
C THR A 37 8.19 11.39 20.52
N CYS A 38 7.80 12.00 19.39
CA CYS A 38 6.96 13.21 19.37
C CYS A 38 5.60 13.02 18.69
N GLY A 39 5.34 11.84 18.11
CA GLY A 39 4.09 11.55 17.40
C GLY A 39 3.92 12.29 16.07
N GLU A 40 4.92 13.04 15.59
CA GLU A 40 4.84 13.76 14.32
C GLU A 40 4.78 12.81 13.13
N TYR A 41 3.91 13.12 12.19
CA TYR A 41 3.77 12.41 10.93
C TYR A 41 4.72 12.96 9.88
N ILE A 42 5.53 12.07 9.32
CA ILE A 42 6.40 12.32 8.18
C ILE A 42 5.76 11.64 6.97
N TYR A 43 5.23 12.45 6.06
CA TYR A 43 4.64 11.97 4.82
C TYR A 43 5.73 11.60 3.79
N LYS A 44 5.39 10.65 2.91
CA LYS A 44 6.18 10.22 1.76
C LYS A 44 6.53 11.44 0.90
N GLY A 45 7.78 11.49 0.43
CA GLY A 45 8.26 12.57 -0.43
C GLY A 45 8.86 13.77 0.32
N LYS A 46 8.75 13.86 1.65
CA LYS A 46 9.41 14.93 2.44
C LYS A 46 10.93 14.83 2.27
N LYS A 47 11.58 15.92 1.85
CA LYS A 47 13.03 15.98 1.59
C LYS A 47 13.82 16.16 2.88
N PHE A 48 14.90 15.40 3.04
CA PHE A 48 15.80 15.48 4.18
C PHE A 48 17.26 15.43 3.75
N ASN A 49 18.12 16.05 4.57
CA ASN A 49 19.55 15.79 4.56
C ASN A 49 19.78 14.59 5.49
N ALA A 50 20.07 13.44 4.89
CA ALA A 50 20.24 12.18 5.60
C ALA A 50 21.72 11.76 5.60
N ARG A 51 22.11 10.99 6.61
CA ARG A 51 23.40 10.27 6.57
C ARG A 51 23.15 8.88 6.00
N LYS A 52 23.99 8.45 5.07
CA LYS A 52 23.99 7.13 4.43
C LYS A 52 25.20 6.36 4.92
N GLU A 53 24.97 5.14 5.36
CA GLU A 53 25.98 4.18 5.78
C GLU A 53 25.77 2.86 5.03
N THR A 54 26.85 2.16 4.71
CA THR A 54 26.79 0.79 4.19
C THR A 54 26.80 -0.18 5.36
N VAL A 55 25.80 -1.04 5.46
CA VAL A 55 25.71 -2.06 6.52
C VAL A 55 26.67 -3.20 6.17
N GLN A 56 27.66 -3.47 7.01
CA GLN A 56 28.67 -4.50 6.74
C GLN A 56 28.15 -5.93 6.98
N ASN A 57 27.20 -6.08 7.91
CA ASN A 57 26.76 -7.40 8.37
C ASN A 57 25.74 -8.06 7.43
N GLU A 58 25.16 -7.31 6.50
CA GLU A 58 24.01 -7.73 5.70
C GLU A 58 24.24 -7.38 4.23
N VAL A 59 24.23 -8.41 3.37
CA VAL A 59 24.37 -8.28 1.91
C VAL A 59 23.34 -9.21 1.28
N TYR A 60 22.57 -8.71 0.32
CA TYR A 60 21.55 -9.51 -0.37
C TYR A 60 22.07 -9.93 -1.75
N LEU A 61 22.36 -11.21 -1.96
CA LEU A 61 22.88 -11.74 -3.24
C LEU A 61 24.06 -10.93 -3.83
N GLY A 62 24.92 -10.38 -2.96
CA GLY A 62 26.05 -9.52 -3.36
C GLY A 62 25.74 -8.01 -3.47
N LEU A 63 24.48 -7.60 -3.29
CA LEU A 63 24.06 -6.20 -3.25
C LEU A 63 24.22 -5.63 -1.82
N PRO A 64 24.91 -4.47 -1.66
CA PRO A 64 25.10 -3.85 -0.36
C PRO A 64 23.78 -3.25 0.16
N ILE A 65 23.49 -3.50 1.43
CA ILE A 65 22.36 -2.86 2.13
C ILE A 65 22.82 -1.54 2.72
N PHE A 66 22.02 -0.49 2.51
CA PHE A 66 22.29 0.84 3.02
C PHE A 66 21.36 1.17 4.18
N ARG A 67 21.92 1.78 5.22
CA ARG A 67 21.20 2.38 6.33
C ARG A 67 21.20 3.89 6.17
N PHE A 68 20.04 4.49 6.36
CA PHE A 68 19.85 5.93 6.31
C PHE A 68 19.41 6.47 7.66
N TYR A 69 19.98 7.62 8.02
CA TYR A 69 19.67 8.34 9.25
C TYR A 69 19.00 9.66 8.88
N ILE A 70 17.77 9.86 9.37
CA ILE A 70 17.04 11.13 9.24
C ILE A 70 16.78 11.71 10.61
N LYS A 71 16.70 13.03 10.72
CA LYS A 71 16.24 13.69 11.94
C LYS A 71 14.78 14.10 11.80
N CYS A 72 13.99 13.84 12.84
CA CYS A 72 12.63 14.36 12.93
C CYS A 72 12.63 15.90 12.91
N THR A 73 11.67 16.51 12.22
CA THR A 73 11.54 17.96 12.14
C THR A 73 11.22 18.66 13.46
N ARG A 74 10.66 17.94 14.44
CA ARG A 74 10.22 18.51 15.72
C ARG A 74 11.12 18.16 16.90
N CYS A 75 11.39 16.87 17.13
CA CYS A 75 12.17 16.43 18.29
C CYS A 75 13.66 16.18 17.98
N LEU A 76 14.09 16.33 16.72
CA LEU A 76 15.46 16.07 16.26
C LEU A 76 15.97 14.63 16.52
N ALA A 77 15.12 13.73 17.01
CA ALA A 77 15.43 12.33 17.20
C ALA A 77 15.82 11.69 15.86
N GLU A 78 16.81 10.82 15.91
CA GLU A 78 17.30 10.11 14.74
C GLU A 78 16.41 8.90 14.45
N ILE A 79 15.96 8.81 13.21
CA ILE A 79 15.14 7.72 12.68
C ILE A 79 16.01 6.98 11.68
N THR A 80 16.07 5.64 11.82
CA THR A 80 16.87 4.79 10.96
C THR A 80 16.00 3.84 10.15
N PHE A 81 16.37 3.69 8.88
CA PHE A 81 15.74 2.75 7.97
C PHE A 81 16.79 2.16 7.03
N LYS A 82 16.57 0.90 6.64
CA LYS A 82 17.44 0.13 5.74
C LYS A 82 16.76 -0.08 4.39
N THR A 83 17.56 -0.25 3.36
CA THR A 83 17.09 -0.77 2.06
C THR A 83 16.81 -2.27 2.18
N ASP A 84 15.69 -2.72 1.66
CA ASP A 84 15.35 -4.13 1.52
C ASP A 84 15.25 -4.50 0.02
N PRO A 85 16.31 -5.10 -0.55
CA PRO A 85 16.34 -5.46 -1.97
C PRO A 85 15.37 -6.59 -2.35
N GLU A 86 14.94 -7.43 -1.40
CA GLU A 86 14.04 -8.56 -1.66
C GLU A 86 12.62 -8.05 -1.99
N ASN A 87 12.12 -7.12 -1.18
CA ASN A 87 10.77 -6.57 -1.32
C ASN A 87 10.74 -5.25 -2.11
N THR A 88 11.87 -4.78 -2.63
CA THR A 88 12.03 -3.45 -3.28
C THR A 88 11.54 -2.27 -2.42
N ASP A 89 11.57 -2.44 -1.09
CA ASP A 89 11.06 -1.48 -0.13
C ASP A 89 12.17 -1.10 0.86
N TYR A 90 11.79 -0.38 1.91
CA TYR A 90 12.69 0.03 2.98
C TYR A 90 12.12 -0.44 4.32
N THR A 91 12.95 -1.10 5.11
CA THR A 91 12.60 -1.58 6.45
C THR A 91 12.96 -0.52 7.49
N MET A 92 12.09 -0.36 8.48
CA MET A 92 12.32 0.59 9.56
C MET A 92 13.00 -0.12 10.73
N GLU A 93 14.08 0.46 11.26
CA GLU A 93 14.79 -0.08 12.43
C GLU A 93 14.40 0.68 13.71
N HIS A 94 14.74 1.98 13.78
CA HIS A 94 14.60 2.75 15.02
C HIS A 94 13.95 4.13 14.80
N GLY A 95 13.31 4.65 15.85
CA GLY A 95 12.86 6.06 15.93
C GLY A 95 11.47 6.38 15.37
N ALA A 96 10.86 5.48 14.60
CA ALA A 96 9.51 5.67 14.06
C ALA A 96 8.69 4.37 14.06
N THR A 97 7.42 4.48 13.64
CA THR A 97 6.58 3.37 13.20
C THR A 97 6.09 3.66 11.79
N ARG A 98 5.98 2.65 10.94
CA ARG A 98 5.27 2.78 9.66
C ARG A 98 3.78 3.00 9.93
N ASN A 99 3.13 3.80 9.10
CA ASN A 99 1.67 3.85 9.13
C ASN A 99 1.13 2.52 8.60
N PHE A 100 0.13 1.99 9.29
CA PHE A 100 -0.55 0.77 8.89
C PHE A 100 -1.16 0.91 7.50
N GLN A 101 -0.84 -0.03 6.61
CA GLN A 101 -1.45 -0.13 5.29
C GLN A 101 -2.37 -1.35 5.31
N ALA A 102 -3.68 -1.11 5.44
CA ALA A 102 -4.67 -2.19 5.45
C ALA A 102 -4.59 -3.05 4.18
N GLU A 103 -4.28 -2.43 3.05
CA GLU A 103 -4.08 -3.09 1.75
C GLU A 103 -2.98 -4.15 1.78
N LYS A 104 -1.86 -3.90 2.48
CA LYS A 104 -0.78 -4.89 2.60
C LYS A 104 -1.20 -6.12 3.41
N LEU A 105 -2.00 -5.93 4.47
CA LEU A 105 -2.51 -7.07 5.23
C LEU A 105 -3.50 -7.90 4.41
N LEU A 106 -4.39 -7.24 3.68
CA LEU A 106 -5.35 -7.91 2.81
C LEU A 106 -4.63 -8.75 1.75
N GLU A 107 -3.60 -8.21 1.11
CA GLU A 107 -2.82 -8.93 0.09
C GLU A 107 -2.05 -10.12 0.68
N GLU A 108 -1.49 -9.99 1.90
CA GLU A 108 -0.83 -11.10 2.58
C GLU A 108 -1.81 -12.22 2.97
N GLU A 109 -3.00 -11.85 3.43
CA GLU A 109 -4.07 -12.78 3.79
C GLU A 109 -4.64 -13.49 2.56
N GLU A 110 -4.90 -12.76 1.47
CA GLU A 110 -5.33 -13.33 0.19
C GLU A 110 -4.30 -14.32 -0.36
N LYS A 111 -3.01 -13.97 -0.35
CA LYS A 111 -1.94 -14.89 -0.79
C LYS A 111 -1.85 -16.14 0.07
N ARG A 112 -2.09 -16.03 1.37
CA ARG A 112 -2.15 -17.20 2.27
C ARG A 112 -3.33 -18.09 1.92
N MET A 113 -4.52 -17.51 1.83
CA MET A 113 -5.74 -18.26 1.46
C MET A 113 -5.60 -18.92 0.09
N GLN A 114 -4.98 -18.24 -0.87
CA GLN A 114 -4.73 -18.78 -2.20
C GLN A 114 -3.75 -19.95 -2.16
N LYS A 115 -2.63 -19.84 -1.42
CA LYS A 115 -1.69 -20.95 -1.25
C LYS A 115 -2.32 -22.15 -0.57
N GLU A 116 -3.11 -21.91 0.48
CA GLU A 116 -3.83 -22.97 1.19
C GLU A 116 -4.81 -23.69 0.21
N ARG A 117 -5.54 -22.93 -0.62
CA ARG A 117 -6.40 -23.50 -1.67
C ARG A 117 -5.61 -24.30 -2.71
N GLU A 118 -4.49 -23.77 -3.18
CA GLU A 118 -3.62 -24.43 -4.17
C GLU A 118 -3.03 -25.74 -3.61
N GLU A 119 -2.58 -25.77 -2.35
CA GLU A 119 -2.07 -26.97 -1.68
C GLU A 119 -3.14 -28.04 -1.51
N GLU A 120 -4.37 -27.64 -1.18
CA GLU A 120 -5.51 -28.56 -1.11
C GLU A 120 -5.90 -29.13 -2.48
N GLU A 121 -5.79 -28.33 -3.52
CA GLU A 121 -6.08 -28.69 -4.91
C GLU A 121 -4.98 -29.61 -5.50
N LEU A 122 -3.71 -29.37 -5.18
CA LEU A 122 -2.57 -30.22 -5.55
C LEU A 122 -2.66 -31.60 -4.91
N ASN A 123 -3.12 -31.69 -3.66
CA ASN A 123 -3.26 -32.96 -2.95
C ASN A 123 -4.46 -33.78 -3.42
N ASN A 124 -5.48 -33.18 -4.04
CA ASN A 124 -6.68 -33.90 -4.49
C ASN A 124 -7.28 -33.36 -5.80
N PRO A 125 -7.13 -34.07 -6.94
CA PRO A 125 -7.66 -33.64 -8.23
C PRO A 125 -9.20 -33.61 -8.29
N MET A 126 -9.92 -34.33 -7.41
CA MET A 126 -11.39 -34.24 -7.33
C MET A 126 -11.85 -32.92 -6.72
N LYS A 127 -11.07 -32.36 -5.79
CA LYS A 127 -11.37 -31.08 -5.13
C LYS A 127 -11.23 -29.90 -6.09
N VAL A 128 -10.26 -29.96 -7.01
CA VAL A 128 -10.15 -28.99 -8.13
C VAL A 128 -11.42 -28.96 -8.96
N LEU A 129 -11.94 -30.13 -9.32
CA LEU A 129 -13.12 -30.25 -10.16
C LEU A 129 -14.36 -29.74 -9.41
N GLU A 130 -14.50 -30.07 -8.12
CA GLU A 130 -15.57 -29.55 -7.26
C GLU A 130 -15.53 -28.02 -7.15
N ASN A 131 -14.36 -27.44 -6.88
CA ASN A 131 -14.15 -25.99 -6.79
C ASN A 131 -14.50 -25.29 -8.11
N ARG A 132 -14.02 -25.82 -9.23
CA ARG A 132 -14.33 -25.27 -10.56
C ARG A 132 -15.82 -25.28 -10.85
N THR A 133 -16.51 -26.37 -10.47
CA THR A 133 -17.96 -26.49 -10.70
C THR A 133 -18.74 -25.52 -9.81
N LYS A 134 -18.31 -25.33 -8.56
CA LYS A 134 -18.89 -24.34 -7.64
C LYS A 134 -18.68 -22.92 -8.16
N ASP A 135 -17.47 -22.59 -8.60
CA ASP A 135 -17.15 -21.26 -9.14
C ASP A 135 -17.99 -20.97 -10.40
N SER A 136 -18.08 -21.93 -11.33
CA SER A 136 -18.95 -21.77 -12.52
C SER A 136 -20.44 -21.64 -12.16
N LYS A 137 -20.92 -22.34 -11.13
CA LYS A 137 -22.31 -22.21 -10.68
C LYS A 137 -22.58 -20.82 -10.09
N LEU A 138 -21.65 -20.32 -9.27
CA LEU A 138 -21.74 -18.97 -8.70
C LEU A 138 -21.76 -17.91 -9.80
N GLU A 139 -20.87 -18.02 -10.80
CA GLU A 139 -20.85 -17.11 -11.95
C GLU A 139 -22.17 -17.10 -12.72
N MET A 140 -22.78 -18.27 -12.96
CA MET A 140 -24.09 -18.37 -13.60
C MET A 140 -25.19 -17.69 -12.78
N GLU A 141 -25.25 -17.96 -11.47
CA GLU A 141 -26.23 -17.35 -10.56
C GLU A 141 -26.07 -15.82 -10.50
N VAL A 142 -24.83 -15.32 -10.49
CA VAL A 142 -24.55 -13.87 -10.50
C VAL A 142 -25.00 -13.23 -11.81
N LEU A 143 -24.78 -13.88 -12.94
CA LEU A 143 -25.22 -13.39 -14.25
C LEU A 143 -26.75 -13.37 -14.38
N GLU A 144 -27.43 -14.42 -13.90
CA GLU A 144 -28.89 -14.49 -13.88
C GLU A 144 -29.49 -13.37 -13.02
N ASN A 145 -28.99 -13.19 -11.79
CA ASN A 145 -29.40 -12.10 -10.90
C ASN A 145 -29.20 -10.70 -11.54
N LEU A 146 -28.07 -10.49 -12.22
CA LEU A 146 -27.81 -9.24 -12.94
C LEU A 146 -28.78 -9.02 -14.10
N GLN A 147 -29.16 -10.08 -14.80
CA GLN A 147 -30.11 -10.01 -15.89
C GLN A 147 -31.52 -9.68 -15.38
N GLU A 148 -31.98 -10.32 -14.31
CA GLU A 148 -33.26 -10.01 -13.66
C GLU A 148 -33.33 -8.55 -13.20
N LEU A 149 -32.27 -8.04 -12.55
CA LEU A 149 -32.19 -6.63 -12.14
C LEU A 149 -32.26 -5.68 -13.34
N LYS A 150 -31.60 -6.01 -14.45
CA LYS A 150 -31.62 -5.21 -15.67
C LYS A 150 -33.02 -5.20 -16.30
N GLU A 151 -33.71 -6.34 -16.34
CA GLU A 151 -35.06 -6.44 -16.86
C GLU A 151 -36.06 -5.65 -16.01
N LEU A 152 -35.96 -5.74 -14.67
CA LEU A 152 -36.77 -4.93 -13.75
C LEU A 152 -36.55 -3.43 -13.98
N ASN A 153 -35.29 -3.00 -14.06
CA ASN A 153 -34.96 -1.60 -14.34
C ASN A 153 -35.49 -1.13 -15.70
N GLN A 154 -35.41 -1.96 -16.75
CA GLN A 154 -35.97 -1.63 -18.06
C GLN A 154 -37.50 -1.49 -18.03
N ARG A 155 -38.20 -2.36 -17.29
CA ARG A 155 -39.66 -2.24 -17.10
C ARG A 155 -40.03 -0.97 -16.35
N GLN A 156 -39.23 -0.61 -15.35
CA GLN A 156 -39.45 0.58 -14.52
C GLN A 156 -39.03 1.89 -15.18
N ALA A 157 -38.20 1.86 -16.24
CA ALA A 157 -37.68 3.05 -16.90
C ALA A 157 -38.77 3.98 -17.50
N ASN A 158 -39.93 3.43 -17.85
CA ASN A 158 -41.06 4.20 -18.39
C ASN A 158 -42.08 4.61 -17.31
N VAL A 159 -41.86 4.27 -16.04
CA VAL A 159 -42.78 4.59 -14.94
C VAL A 159 -42.34 5.89 -14.29
N ASP A 160 -43.22 6.90 -14.30
CA ASP A 160 -43.01 8.15 -13.57
C ASP A 160 -43.32 7.95 -12.08
N PHE A 161 -42.29 7.59 -11.32
CA PHE A 161 -42.38 7.40 -9.87
C PHE A 161 -42.81 8.67 -9.13
N GLU A 162 -42.50 9.86 -9.65
CA GLU A 162 -42.81 11.13 -8.99
C GLU A 162 -44.31 11.44 -9.07
N ALA A 163 -44.92 11.21 -10.24
CA ALA A 163 -46.37 11.31 -10.42
C ALA A 163 -47.13 10.29 -9.55
N MET A 164 -46.66 9.04 -9.48
CA MET A 164 -47.30 8.00 -8.66
C MET A 164 -47.24 8.32 -7.17
N LEU A 165 -46.08 8.77 -6.67
CA LEU A 165 -45.89 9.20 -5.28
C LEU A 165 -46.78 10.39 -4.91
N LYS A 166 -46.98 11.32 -5.85
CA LYS A 166 -47.84 12.48 -5.65
C LYS A 166 -49.32 12.09 -5.52
N GLN A 167 -49.81 11.22 -6.40
CA GLN A 167 -51.18 10.69 -6.32
C GLN A 167 -51.43 9.90 -5.03
N TYR A 168 -50.45 9.11 -4.58
CA TYR A 168 -50.58 8.35 -3.32
C TYR A 168 -50.64 9.25 -2.09
N LYS A 169 -49.85 10.34 -2.07
CA LYS A 169 -49.91 11.36 -1.01
C LYS A 169 -51.26 12.06 -0.97
N GLU A 170 -51.76 12.47 -2.14
CA GLU A 170 -53.08 13.12 -2.25
C GLU A 170 -54.20 12.19 -1.76
N TYR A 171 -54.13 10.90 -2.07
CA TYR A 171 -55.07 9.90 -1.57
C TYR A 171 -54.99 9.68 -0.05
N GLU A 172 -53.78 9.61 0.52
CA GLU A 172 -53.59 9.52 1.98
C GLU A 172 -54.15 10.74 2.73
N GLU A 173 -53.93 11.94 2.20
CA GLU A 173 -54.47 13.18 2.79
C GLU A 173 -56.00 13.21 2.75
N GLU A 174 -56.59 12.67 1.69
CA GLU A 174 -58.04 12.60 1.53
C GLU A 174 -58.69 11.54 2.45
N GLN A 175 -58.03 10.40 2.68
CA GLN A 175 -58.46 9.39 3.65
C GLN A 175 -58.40 9.93 5.09
N LYS A 176 -57.30 10.59 5.46
CA LYS A 176 -57.17 11.22 6.78
C LYS A 176 -58.23 12.28 7.05
N ARG A 177 -58.64 13.03 6.02
CA ARG A 177 -59.76 13.98 6.12
C ARG A 177 -61.10 13.29 6.37
N LYS A 178 -61.36 12.15 5.70
CA LYS A 178 -62.59 11.37 5.88
C LYS A 178 -62.66 10.64 7.23
N GLU A 179 -61.52 10.32 7.84
CA GLU A 179 -61.47 9.75 9.20
C GLU A 179 -61.60 10.81 10.32
N GLN A 180 -61.46 12.11 9.98
CA GLN A 180 -61.61 13.22 10.92
C GLN A 180 -63.02 13.85 10.93
N ASP A 181 -63.83 13.58 9.91
CA ASP A 181 -65.28 13.90 9.84
C ASP A 181 -66.14 12.76 10.41
#